data_AF-L0ATR6-F1
#
_entry.id   AF-L0ATR6-F1
#
_cell.length_a   1.000
_cell.length_b   1.000
_cell.length_c   1.000
_cell.angle_alpha   90.00
_cell.angle_beta   90.00
_cell.angle_gamma   90.00
#
_symmetry.space_group_name_H-M   'P 1'
#
loop_
_entity.id
_entity.type
_entity.pdbx_description
1 polymer ?
#
loop_
_entity_poly.entity_id
_entity_poly.type
_entity_poly.pdbx_seq_one_letter_code
_entity_poly.pdbx_strand_id
1 'polypeptide(L)'
;MSLIPTLAIGTTNTHWATVLVAYVEWAYLSNQINENVYESITGKIKSLATGVPNPHYKDFIVSLKKILTSADEAKVVDIIKESCIVSLTNKLLVKQTNEWVIKKLYGHRNTLRDLALDNKYLFQLKTPEVTTLGYRFGSYYTTLAALLEKVTFDRRYVEMVNNNDSLGSFVDVHKGPFIDSNSPPAQDFLAKKLELFNTATFSKTKTNWFVETLCSLAEFGDFVVNDLKSMYDLGEVLFDKDSLESAGNVASKVLTHHSSGFWLTFDDYKEIISLLHDLFSKLDNLLKHLDIKKSVIEEHLVAVSFNKDKYLIELESLFARIFDGERKREVFDEIFHEAPEVDNMIYRVAQQLNNEYRHETKPVCCVGFTEGVVLFLGKIIPLLNFPLSMITVKFSFYGSDTKADKNKQVELEFDESKYNGKRVLIFDDLLEQGVTTVKFIEQAKAKVKAIDYKVCVLFTKNLPENVYGDPEFVGGILPNVWVVGYGFDTLFKHRNADAVGSIKEEFKTE
;
A
#
# COMPACT_ATOMS: atom_id res chain seq x y z
N MET A 1 -15.05 -14.59 22.28
CA MET A 1 -15.43 -15.02 20.91
C MET A 1 -15.35 -13.80 19.99
N SER A 2 -14.14 -13.39 19.62
CA SER A 2 -13.90 -12.49 18.49
C SER A 2 -13.53 -13.38 17.33
N LEU A 3 -14.54 -13.81 16.57
CA LEU A 3 -14.31 -14.41 15.27
C LEU A 3 -13.51 -13.40 14.46
N ILE A 4 -12.30 -13.79 14.06
CA ILE A 4 -11.66 -13.28 12.85
C ILE A 4 -12.79 -13.13 11.83
N PRO A 5 -13.08 -11.94 11.26
CA PRO A 5 -13.85 -11.94 10.03
C PRO A 5 -13.00 -12.79 9.10
N THR A 6 -13.49 -13.99 8.75
CA THR A 6 -12.86 -15.05 7.96
C THR A 6 -12.20 -14.48 6.71
N LEU A 7 -10.98 -13.94 6.84
CA LEU A 7 -10.50 -12.80 6.05
C LEU A 7 -11.51 -11.65 6.06
N ALA A 8 -11.04 -10.40 6.10
CA ALA A 8 -11.96 -9.27 6.25
C ALA A 8 -13.10 -9.22 5.20
N ILE A 9 -12.98 -9.93 4.07
CA ILE A 9 -14.07 -10.16 3.12
C ILE A 9 -13.90 -11.59 2.56
N GLY A 10 -14.74 -12.56 2.96
CA GLY A 10 -14.87 -13.80 2.17
C GLY A 10 -15.24 -13.42 0.73
N THR A 11 -14.88 -14.23 -0.27
CA THR A 11 -15.10 -13.83 -1.67
C THR A 11 -16.56 -13.43 -1.89
N THR A 12 -16.79 -12.29 -2.54
CA THR A 12 -18.15 -11.77 -2.84
C THR A 12 -18.37 -11.75 -4.34
N ASN A 13 -19.62 -11.56 -4.77
CA ASN A 13 -19.89 -11.36 -6.19
C ASN A 13 -19.18 -10.12 -6.77
N THR A 14 -18.93 -9.07 -5.97
CA THR A 14 -18.13 -7.92 -6.39
C THR A 14 -16.72 -8.32 -6.80
N HIS A 15 -16.08 -9.28 -6.10
CA HIS A 15 -14.75 -9.76 -6.46
C HIS A 15 -14.75 -10.48 -7.82
N TRP A 16 -15.66 -11.45 -7.97
CA TRP A 16 -15.82 -12.19 -9.22
C TRP A 16 -16.14 -11.26 -10.39
N ALA A 17 -17.06 -10.31 -10.18
CA ALA A 17 -17.44 -9.32 -11.18
C ALA A 17 -16.25 -8.43 -11.58
N THR A 18 -15.46 -7.95 -10.61
CA THR A 18 -14.32 -7.07 -10.87
C THR A 18 -13.27 -7.76 -11.76
N VAL A 19 -12.91 -9.00 -11.43
CA VAL A 19 -11.94 -9.78 -12.22
C VAL A 19 -12.50 -10.12 -13.60
N LEU A 20 -13.77 -10.54 -13.67
CA LEU A 20 -14.38 -10.92 -14.94
C LEU A 20 -14.54 -9.72 -15.89
N VAL A 21 -14.92 -8.54 -15.38
CA VAL A 21 -14.96 -7.30 -16.16
C VAL A 21 -13.58 -6.95 -16.70
N ALA A 22 -12.51 -7.11 -15.91
CA ALA A 22 -11.15 -6.86 -16.38
C ALA A 22 -10.77 -7.77 -17.56
N TYR A 23 -11.11 -9.07 -17.50
CA TYR A 23 -10.87 -9.97 -18.64
C TYR A 23 -11.73 -9.64 -19.87
N VAL A 24 -12.99 -9.28 -19.66
CA VAL A 24 -13.89 -8.85 -20.74
C VAL A 24 -13.38 -7.58 -21.42
N GLU A 25 -12.86 -6.62 -20.66
CA GLU A 25 -12.26 -5.40 -21.19
C GLU A 25 -10.97 -5.69 -21.96
N TRP A 26 -10.14 -6.60 -21.46
CA TRP A 26 -8.98 -7.09 -22.22
C TRP A 26 -9.39 -7.73 -23.55
N ALA A 27 -10.44 -8.56 -23.55
CA ALA A 27 -10.94 -9.19 -24.77
C ALA A 27 -11.44 -8.15 -25.80
N TYR A 28 -12.09 -7.08 -25.33
CA TYR A 28 -12.50 -5.96 -26.18
C TYR A 28 -11.30 -5.20 -26.76
N LEU A 29 -10.36 -4.77 -25.91
CA LEU A 29 -9.17 -4.03 -26.34
C LEU A 29 -8.26 -4.85 -27.28
N SER A 30 -8.30 -6.18 -27.14
CA SER A 30 -7.59 -7.12 -28.01
C SER A 30 -8.36 -7.48 -29.29
N ASN A 31 -9.47 -6.80 -29.58
CA ASN A 31 -10.35 -7.04 -30.74
C ASN A 31 -10.90 -8.48 -30.84
N GLN A 32 -11.04 -9.18 -29.70
CA GLN A 32 -11.63 -10.53 -29.67
C GLN A 32 -13.16 -10.47 -29.63
N ILE A 33 -13.72 -9.37 -29.12
CA ILE A 33 -15.16 -9.11 -29.06
C ILE A 33 -15.45 -7.69 -29.54
N ASN A 34 -16.66 -7.45 -30.05
CA ASN A 34 -17.08 -6.11 -30.46
C ASN A 34 -17.65 -5.29 -29.27
N GLU A 35 -17.79 -3.99 -29.48
CA GLU A 35 -18.26 -3.03 -28.48
C GLU A 35 -19.65 -3.36 -27.92
N ASN A 36 -20.60 -3.74 -28.78
CA ASN A 36 -21.96 -4.09 -28.34
C ASN A 36 -21.96 -5.29 -27.38
N VAL A 37 -21.15 -6.31 -27.66
CA VAL A 37 -21.00 -7.48 -26.77
C VAL A 37 -20.32 -7.05 -25.46
N TYR A 38 -19.26 -6.23 -25.55
CA TYR A 38 -18.53 -5.70 -24.40
C TYR A 38 -19.44 -4.92 -23.44
N GLU A 39 -20.21 -3.95 -23.94
CA GLU A 39 -21.09 -3.11 -23.12
C GLU A 39 -22.19 -3.96 -22.46
N SER A 40 -22.84 -4.83 -23.25
CA SER A 40 -23.93 -5.68 -22.77
C SER A 40 -23.47 -6.65 -21.67
N ILE A 41 -22.38 -7.40 -21.90
CA ILE A 41 -21.89 -8.37 -20.92
C ILE A 41 -21.33 -7.66 -19.67
N THR A 42 -20.62 -6.54 -19.84
CA THR A 42 -20.10 -5.76 -18.71
C THR A 42 -21.22 -5.24 -17.81
N GLY A 43 -22.31 -4.73 -18.40
CA GLY A 43 -23.48 -4.29 -17.64
C GLY A 43 -24.13 -5.42 -16.83
N LYS A 44 -24.22 -6.62 -17.40
CA LYS A 44 -24.75 -7.83 -16.74
C LYS A 44 -23.85 -8.36 -15.63
N ILE A 45 -22.53 -8.34 -15.84
CA ILE A 45 -21.58 -8.73 -14.79
C ILE A 45 -21.68 -7.74 -13.62
N LYS A 46 -21.72 -6.42 -13.91
CA LYS A 46 -21.84 -5.38 -12.90
C LYS A 46 -23.18 -5.45 -12.14
N SER A 47 -24.28 -5.85 -12.78
CA SER A 47 -25.57 -6.00 -12.08
C SER A 47 -25.57 -7.12 -11.04
N LEU A 48 -24.65 -8.10 -11.17
CA LEU A 48 -24.44 -9.16 -10.19
C LEU A 48 -23.41 -8.81 -9.11
N ALA A 49 -22.73 -7.66 -9.20
CA ALA A 49 -21.62 -7.25 -8.32
C ALA A 49 -22.10 -6.84 -6.91
N THR A 50 -22.84 -7.71 -6.24
CA THR A 50 -23.33 -7.50 -4.88
C THR A 50 -22.25 -7.81 -3.85
N GLY A 51 -22.28 -7.10 -2.72
CA GLY A 51 -21.43 -7.39 -1.56
C GLY A 51 -21.79 -8.70 -0.83
N VAL A 52 -22.68 -9.53 -1.39
CA VAL A 52 -23.11 -10.79 -0.80
C VAL A 52 -21.95 -11.79 -0.87
N PRO A 53 -21.61 -12.47 0.24
CA PRO A 53 -20.63 -13.55 0.25
C PRO A 53 -21.00 -14.65 -0.75
N ASN A 54 -20.06 -14.99 -1.61
CA ASN A 54 -20.12 -16.08 -2.57
C ASN A 54 -18.73 -16.72 -2.71
N PRO A 55 -18.43 -17.76 -1.93
CA PRO A 55 -17.11 -18.39 -1.91
C PRO A 55 -16.81 -19.20 -3.17
N HIS A 56 -17.80 -19.48 -4.03
CA HIS A 56 -17.65 -20.38 -5.16
C HIS A 56 -17.92 -19.67 -6.49
N TYR A 57 -16.89 -19.54 -7.33
CA TYR A 57 -17.02 -18.98 -8.68
C TYR A 57 -18.12 -19.67 -9.51
N LYS A 58 -18.33 -20.97 -9.32
CA LYS A 58 -19.37 -21.73 -10.02
C LYS A 58 -20.78 -21.21 -9.75
N ASP A 59 -21.07 -20.73 -8.55
CA ASP A 59 -22.39 -20.19 -8.23
C ASP A 59 -22.60 -18.82 -8.90
N PHE A 60 -21.54 -18.01 -8.94
CA PHE A 60 -21.52 -16.75 -9.68
C PHE A 60 -21.74 -16.98 -11.18
N ILE A 61 -21.02 -17.93 -11.78
CA ILE A 61 -21.09 -18.17 -13.23
C ILE A 61 -22.44 -18.75 -13.66
N VAL A 62 -23.05 -19.61 -12.85
CA VAL A 62 -24.42 -20.10 -13.08
C VAL A 62 -25.42 -18.94 -13.08
N SER A 63 -25.25 -17.99 -12.16
CA SER A 63 -26.11 -16.80 -12.08
C SER A 63 -25.92 -15.88 -13.28
N LEU A 64 -24.67 -15.66 -13.70
CA LEU A 64 -24.36 -14.88 -14.91
C LEU A 64 -24.94 -15.52 -16.17
N LYS A 65 -24.76 -16.83 -16.36
CA LYS A 65 -25.26 -17.55 -17.55
C LYS A 65 -26.78 -17.46 -17.72
N LYS A 66 -27.54 -17.30 -16.63
CA LYS A 66 -29.01 -17.13 -16.68
C LYS A 66 -29.46 -15.79 -17.27
N ILE A 67 -28.61 -14.76 -17.22
CA ILE A 67 -28.94 -13.39 -17.67
C ILE A 67 -28.25 -13.00 -18.98
N LEU A 68 -27.41 -13.89 -19.54
CA LEU A 68 -26.86 -13.70 -20.89
C LEU A 68 -27.98 -13.81 -21.93
N THR A 69 -27.93 -12.98 -22.96
CA THR A 69 -28.98 -12.87 -23.98
C THR A 69 -28.50 -13.21 -25.38
N SER A 70 -27.19 -13.45 -25.57
CA SER A 70 -26.64 -13.83 -26.88
C SER A 70 -25.63 -14.98 -26.77
N ALA A 71 -25.49 -15.73 -27.86
CA ALA A 71 -24.48 -16.79 -27.96
C ALA A 71 -23.06 -16.25 -27.90
N ASP A 72 -22.84 -15.01 -28.36
CA ASP A 72 -21.52 -14.38 -28.33
C ASP A 72 -21.12 -14.00 -26.90
N GLU A 73 -22.05 -13.51 -26.07
CA GLU A 73 -21.80 -13.30 -24.64
C GLU A 73 -21.42 -14.60 -23.92
N ALA A 74 -22.13 -15.70 -24.20
CA ALA A 74 -21.83 -17.00 -23.62
C ALA A 74 -20.43 -17.49 -24.01
N LYS A 75 -20.03 -17.29 -25.28
CA LYS A 75 -18.66 -17.58 -25.73
C LYS A 75 -17.63 -16.77 -24.94
N VAL A 76 -17.83 -15.47 -24.71
CA VAL A 76 -16.86 -14.66 -23.94
C VAL A 76 -16.58 -15.28 -22.58
N VAL A 77 -17.64 -15.67 -21.86
CA VAL A 77 -17.53 -16.30 -20.54
C VAL A 77 -16.81 -17.64 -20.60
N ASP A 78 -17.12 -18.46 -21.61
CA ASP A 78 -16.57 -19.82 -21.72
C ASP A 78 -15.09 -19.86 -22.15
N ILE A 79 -14.58 -18.81 -22.81
CA ILE A 79 -13.17 -18.73 -23.22
C ILE A 79 -12.27 -18.29 -22.04
N ILE A 80 -12.81 -17.66 -20.99
CA ILE A 80 -12.02 -17.32 -19.80
C ILE A 80 -11.95 -18.53 -18.86
N LYS A 81 -10.73 -19.03 -18.62
CA LYS A 81 -10.52 -20.16 -17.71
C LYS A 81 -10.90 -19.83 -16.27
N GLU A 82 -11.64 -20.73 -15.63
CA GLU A 82 -12.00 -20.65 -14.21
C GLU A 82 -10.77 -20.48 -13.31
N SER A 83 -9.68 -21.21 -13.57
CA SER A 83 -8.44 -21.11 -12.77
C SER A 83 -7.82 -19.71 -12.79
N CYS A 84 -7.88 -19.01 -13.92
CA CYS A 84 -7.38 -17.63 -14.04
C CYS A 84 -8.24 -16.66 -13.21
N ILE A 85 -9.57 -16.79 -13.28
CA ILE A 85 -10.49 -15.98 -12.49
C ILE A 85 -10.28 -16.22 -10.99
N VAL A 86 -10.21 -17.49 -10.57
CA VAL A 86 -10.01 -17.87 -9.17
C VAL A 86 -8.67 -17.36 -8.65
N SER A 87 -7.58 -17.60 -9.39
CA SER A 87 -6.24 -17.15 -8.99
C SER A 87 -6.16 -15.62 -8.85
N LEU A 88 -6.71 -14.87 -9.80
CA LEU A 88 -6.67 -13.40 -9.77
C LEU A 88 -7.59 -12.82 -8.69
N THR A 89 -8.71 -13.49 -8.42
CA THR A 89 -9.60 -13.14 -7.30
C THR A 89 -8.92 -13.37 -5.95
N ASN A 90 -8.17 -14.47 -5.80
CA ASN A 90 -7.39 -14.73 -4.58
C ASN A 90 -6.36 -13.60 -4.34
N LYS A 91 -5.72 -13.08 -5.38
CA LYS A 91 -4.77 -11.94 -5.26
C LYS A 91 -5.44 -10.64 -4.83
N LEU A 92 -6.66 -10.36 -5.32
CA LEU A 92 -7.44 -9.23 -4.84
C LEU A 92 -7.79 -9.36 -3.35
N LEU A 93 -8.15 -10.57 -2.91
CA LEU A 93 -8.42 -10.85 -1.51
C LEU A 93 -7.16 -10.71 -0.65
N VAL A 94 -6.00 -11.16 -1.14
CA VAL A 94 -4.70 -10.94 -0.50
C VAL A 94 -4.41 -9.45 -0.36
N LYS A 95 -4.59 -8.65 -1.43
CA LYS A 95 -4.41 -7.18 -1.40
C LYS A 95 -5.25 -6.52 -0.32
N GLN A 96 -6.56 -6.80 -0.29
CA GLN A 96 -7.47 -6.23 0.70
C GLN A 96 -7.17 -6.70 2.13
N THR A 97 -6.81 -7.97 2.28
CA THR A 97 -6.43 -8.53 3.58
C THR A 97 -5.15 -7.87 4.09
N ASN A 98 -4.14 -7.72 3.23
CA ASN A 98 -2.89 -7.05 3.59
C ASN A 98 -3.12 -5.59 3.96
N GLU A 99 -3.92 -4.82 3.20
CA GLU A 99 -4.32 -3.45 3.54
C GLU A 99 -4.92 -3.38 4.95
N TRP A 100 -5.84 -4.30 5.28
CA TRP A 100 -6.48 -4.33 6.58
C TRP A 100 -5.54 -4.75 7.71
N VAL A 101 -4.81 -5.85 7.55
CA VAL A 101 -3.91 -6.40 8.59
C VAL A 101 -2.77 -5.44 8.88
N ILE A 102 -2.15 -4.87 7.85
CA ILE A 102 -1.07 -3.89 8.01
C ILE A 102 -1.58 -2.65 8.75
N LYS A 103 -2.77 -2.12 8.40
CA LYS A 103 -3.38 -1.01 9.14
C LYS A 103 -3.61 -1.34 10.62
N LYS A 104 -3.97 -2.59 10.97
CA LYS A 104 -4.08 -3.03 12.37
C LYS A 104 -2.72 -3.10 13.07
N LEU A 105 -1.69 -3.61 12.40
CA LEU A 105 -0.33 -3.66 12.94
C LEU A 105 0.24 -2.25 13.23
N TYR A 106 -0.05 -1.25 12.40
CA TYR A 106 0.26 0.15 12.71
C TYR A 106 -0.46 0.65 13.97
N GLY A 107 -1.69 0.19 14.22
CA GLY A 107 -2.38 0.43 15.50
C GLY A 107 -1.63 -0.15 16.69
N HIS A 108 -1.09 -1.37 16.57
CA HIS A 108 -0.29 -2.02 17.61
C HIS A 108 1.04 -1.29 17.86
N ARG A 109 1.68 -0.79 16.81
CA ARG A 109 2.84 0.11 16.91
C ARG A 109 2.50 1.34 17.75
N ASN A 110 1.34 1.96 17.54
CA ASN A 110 0.94 3.13 18.31
C ASN A 110 0.70 2.80 19.79
N THR A 111 0.13 1.64 20.12
CA THR A 111 0.02 1.16 21.52
C THR A 111 1.40 1.11 22.20
N LEU A 112 2.42 0.60 21.50
CA LEU A 112 3.80 0.54 22.03
C LEU A 112 4.43 1.92 22.21
N ARG A 113 4.18 2.85 21.29
CA ARG A 113 4.60 4.26 21.41
C ARG A 113 4.01 4.88 22.67
N ASP A 114 2.71 4.73 22.88
CA ASP A 114 2.01 5.36 23.99
C ASP A 114 2.51 4.77 25.33
N LEU A 115 2.65 3.45 25.43
CA LEU A 115 3.27 2.80 26.59
C LEU A 115 4.70 3.26 26.86
N ALA A 116 5.49 3.49 25.80
CA ALA A 116 6.85 3.99 25.93
C ALA A 116 6.88 5.41 26.51
N LEU A 117 6.03 6.30 26.01
CA LEU A 117 5.94 7.69 26.45
C LEU A 117 5.39 7.80 27.87
N ASP A 118 4.33 7.06 28.20
CA ASP A 118 3.70 7.05 29.53
C ASP A 118 4.64 6.54 30.63
N ASN A 119 5.57 5.66 30.26
CA ASN A 119 6.54 5.06 31.18
C ASN A 119 7.97 5.57 30.95
N LYS A 120 8.14 6.70 30.26
CA LYS A 120 9.44 7.28 29.89
C LYS A 120 10.40 7.35 31.08
N TYR A 121 9.93 7.84 32.22
CA TYR A 121 10.75 8.09 33.41
C TYR A 121 10.69 6.99 34.48
N LEU A 122 10.05 5.86 34.20
CA LEU A 122 10.01 4.74 35.14
C LEU A 122 11.30 3.92 35.00
N PHE A 123 12.29 4.20 35.84
CA PHE A 123 13.57 3.51 35.83
C PHE A 123 13.41 2.05 36.27
N GLN A 124 14.09 1.14 35.58
CA GLN A 124 14.07 -0.29 35.85
C GLN A 124 15.47 -0.88 35.69
N LEU A 125 15.72 -1.99 36.37
CA LEU A 125 16.95 -2.76 36.20
C LEU A 125 16.73 -3.86 35.14
N LYS A 126 17.46 -3.80 34.03
CA LYS A 126 17.57 -4.90 33.06
C LYS A 126 18.99 -5.44 33.15
N THR A 127 19.20 -6.31 34.13
CA THR A 127 20.53 -6.72 34.62
C THR A 127 21.55 -7.00 33.50
N PRO A 128 22.74 -6.39 33.55
CA PRO A 128 23.27 -5.51 34.61
C PRO A 128 22.99 -4.00 34.41
N GLU A 129 22.15 -3.61 33.44
CA GLU A 129 22.01 -2.22 33.01
C GLU A 129 20.79 -1.53 33.61
N VAL A 130 20.96 -0.28 34.07
CA VAL A 130 19.84 0.60 34.41
C VAL A 130 19.25 1.16 33.11
N THR A 131 17.94 1.06 32.97
CA THR A 131 17.19 1.59 31.82
C THR A 131 15.83 2.14 32.31
N THR A 132 14.89 2.40 31.41
CA THR A 132 13.50 2.71 31.78
C THR A 132 12.53 1.73 31.13
N LEU A 133 11.38 1.52 31.77
CA LEU A 133 10.30 0.74 31.19
C LEU A 133 9.84 1.36 29.86
N GLY A 134 9.81 2.69 29.80
CA GLY A 134 9.53 3.41 28.56
C GLY A 134 10.52 3.06 27.45
N TYR A 135 11.83 2.97 27.74
CA TYR A 135 12.83 2.58 26.74
C TYR A 135 12.61 1.15 26.25
N ARG A 136 12.23 0.22 27.14
CA ARG A 136 11.87 -1.16 26.77
C ARG A 136 10.75 -1.17 25.71
N PHE A 137 9.65 -0.47 25.94
CA PHE A 137 8.58 -0.35 24.95
C PHE A 137 8.97 0.46 23.70
N GLY A 138 9.83 1.49 23.85
CA GLY A 138 10.38 2.24 22.71
C GLY A 138 11.23 1.38 21.78
N SER A 139 11.96 0.41 22.33
CA SER A 139 12.67 -0.60 21.54
C SER A 139 11.68 -1.48 20.76
N TYR A 140 10.59 -1.92 21.39
CA TYR A 140 9.57 -2.72 20.71
C TYR A 140 8.91 -1.95 19.57
N TYR A 141 8.56 -0.68 19.82
CA TYR A 141 8.04 0.25 18.82
C TYR A 141 8.96 0.34 17.60
N THR A 142 10.26 0.54 17.84
CA THR A 142 11.26 0.69 16.77
C THR A 142 11.37 -0.58 15.93
N THR A 143 11.42 -1.76 16.57
CA THR A 143 11.46 -3.04 15.88
C THR A 143 10.20 -3.27 15.06
N LEU A 144 9.01 -3.04 15.63
CA LEU A 144 7.76 -3.23 14.91
C LEU A 144 7.61 -2.24 13.75
N ALA A 145 8.03 -0.98 13.91
CA ALA A 145 8.03 0.02 12.83
C ALA A 145 8.87 -0.45 11.63
N ALA A 146 10.08 -0.94 11.87
CA ALA A 146 10.95 -1.46 10.80
C ALA A 146 10.36 -2.70 10.11
N LEU A 147 9.74 -3.61 10.87
CA LEU A 147 9.06 -4.77 10.30
C LEU A 147 7.80 -4.39 9.49
N LEU A 148 7.11 -3.32 9.90
CA LEU A 148 5.96 -2.78 9.18
C LEU A 148 6.34 -2.17 7.83
N GLU A 149 7.46 -1.44 7.78
CA GLU A 149 8.01 -0.97 6.50
C GLU A 149 8.33 -2.15 5.57
N LYS A 150 9.00 -3.18 6.11
CA LYS A 150 9.39 -4.37 5.36
C LYS A 150 8.18 -5.16 4.85
N VAL A 151 7.17 -5.43 5.68
CA VAL A 151 6.00 -6.23 5.27
C VAL A 151 5.17 -5.48 4.24
N THR A 152 5.08 -4.15 4.40
CA THR A 152 4.41 -3.29 3.44
C THR A 152 5.13 -3.34 2.09
N PHE A 153 6.46 -3.27 2.07
CA PHE A 153 7.23 -3.39 0.83
C PHE A 153 7.11 -4.80 0.21
N ASP A 154 7.23 -5.86 1.02
CA ASP A 154 7.25 -7.25 0.56
C ASP A 154 5.90 -7.76 0.07
N ARG A 155 4.77 -7.09 0.39
CA ARG A 155 3.43 -7.48 -0.10
C ARG A 155 3.35 -7.60 -1.62
N ARG A 156 4.21 -6.88 -2.35
CA ARG A 156 4.33 -6.96 -3.81
C ARG A 156 4.67 -8.36 -4.33
N TYR A 157 5.24 -9.23 -3.49
CA TYR A 157 5.57 -10.61 -3.83
C TYR A 157 4.37 -11.57 -3.74
N VAL A 158 3.24 -11.13 -3.19
CA VAL A 158 1.99 -11.92 -3.11
C VAL A 158 0.80 -11.22 -3.77
N GLU A 159 0.92 -9.94 -4.11
CA GLU A 159 -0.09 -9.12 -4.79
C GLU A 159 0.20 -8.92 -6.29
N MET A 160 0.83 -9.90 -6.92
CA MET A 160 1.20 -9.80 -8.34
C MET A 160 0.22 -10.54 -9.25
N VAL A 161 0.02 -10.06 -10.47
CA VAL A 161 -0.68 -10.83 -11.52
C VAL A 161 0.23 -11.97 -11.98
N ASN A 162 -0.23 -13.19 -11.78
CA ASN A 162 0.36 -14.41 -12.33
C ASN A 162 -0.79 -15.40 -12.66
N ASN A 163 -0.50 -16.43 -13.46
CA ASN A 163 -1.53 -17.37 -13.95
C ASN A 163 -1.44 -18.77 -13.34
N ASN A 164 -0.72 -18.92 -12.23
CA ASN A 164 -0.70 -20.18 -11.47
C ASN A 164 -1.47 -20.05 -10.15
N ASP A 165 -1.65 -21.17 -9.48
CA ASP A 165 -2.39 -21.25 -8.21
C ASP A 165 -1.56 -20.73 -7.02
N SER A 166 -0.31 -20.33 -7.24
CA SER A 166 0.57 -19.80 -6.22
C SER A 166 0.51 -18.28 -6.16
N LEU A 167 0.51 -17.74 -4.95
CA LEU A 167 0.62 -16.31 -4.69
C LEU A 167 2.02 -15.79 -5.01
N GLY A 168 3.04 -16.62 -4.85
CA GLY A 168 4.40 -16.36 -5.33
C GLY A 168 4.71 -17.13 -6.61
N SER A 169 5.35 -16.52 -7.60
CA SER A 169 5.85 -17.24 -8.78
C SER A 169 7.25 -16.81 -9.20
N PHE A 170 8.07 -17.77 -9.66
CA PHE A 170 9.12 -17.47 -10.63
C PHE A 170 8.48 -17.11 -11.98
N VAL A 171 9.20 -16.45 -12.88
CA VAL A 171 8.72 -16.22 -14.24
C VAL A 171 8.49 -17.59 -14.90
N ASP A 172 7.23 -18.03 -14.95
CA ASP A 172 6.81 -19.21 -15.70
C ASP A 172 6.16 -18.73 -17.00
N VAL A 173 6.87 -18.91 -18.11
CA VAL A 173 6.45 -18.48 -19.45
C VAL A 173 5.68 -19.59 -20.19
N HIS A 174 5.23 -20.65 -19.50
CA HIS A 174 4.60 -21.77 -20.17
C HIS A 174 3.10 -21.58 -20.51
N LYS A 175 2.87 -21.59 -21.83
CA LYS A 175 1.67 -21.73 -22.68
C LYS A 175 0.33 -22.06 -22.00
N GLY A 176 -0.64 -21.13 -22.13
CA GLY A 176 -2.08 -21.40 -22.00
C GLY A 176 -2.80 -21.31 -23.36
N PRO A 177 -3.85 -22.11 -23.65
CA PRO A 177 -4.49 -22.23 -24.96
C PRO A 177 -5.77 -21.37 -25.03
N PHE A 178 -5.61 -20.04 -25.16
CA PHE A 178 -6.65 -19.00 -25.34
C PHE A 178 -7.60 -18.79 -24.14
N ILE A 179 -7.93 -17.59 -23.65
CA ILE A 179 -7.58 -16.18 -23.93
C ILE A 179 -6.11 -15.89 -23.68
N ASP A 180 -5.52 -14.95 -24.41
CA ASP A 180 -4.12 -14.49 -24.26
C ASP A 180 -3.80 -13.86 -22.88
N SER A 181 -4.59 -14.13 -21.85
CA SER A 181 -4.38 -13.84 -20.43
C SER A 181 -2.99 -14.20 -19.89
N ASN A 182 -2.31 -15.14 -20.54
CA ASN A 182 -0.94 -15.52 -20.20
C ASN A 182 0.13 -14.68 -20.91
N SER A 183 -0.21 -13.85 -21.90
CA SER A 183 0.77 -12.98 -22.52
C SER A 183 1.18 -11.83 -21.60
N PRO A 184 2.43 -11.35 -21.72
CA PRO A 184 2.87 -10.18 -20.98
C PRO A 184 1.92 -8.97 -21.15
N PRO A 185 1.42 -8.62 -22.35
CA PRO A 185 0.45 -7.54 -22.51
C PRO A 185 -0.84 -7.71 -21.68
N ALA A 186 -1.40 -8.92 -21.62
CA ALA A 186 -2.61 -9.16 -20.82
C ALA A 186 -2.32 -9.04 -19.33
N GLN A 187 -1.21 -9.58 -18.85
CA GLN A 187 -0.80 -9.48 -17.45
C GLN A 187 -0.55 -8.02 -17.04
N ASP A 188 0.10 -7.24 -17.91
CA ASP A 188 0.35 -5.82 -17.67
C ASP A 188 -0.96 -5.02 -17.62
N PHE A 189 -1.91 -5.32 -18.52
CA PHE A 189 -3.23 -4.72 -18.51
C PHE A 189 -4.01 -5.07 -17.22
N LEU A 190 -4.07 -6.36 -16.86
CA LEU A 190 -4.77 -6.83 -15.66
C LEU A 190 -4.14 -6.26 -14.38
N ALA A 191 -2.81 -6.18 -14.30
CA ALA A 191 -2.10 -5.61 -13.17
C ALA A 191 -2.46 -4.13 -12.98
N LYS A 192 -2.45 -3.37 -14.07
CA LYS A 192 -2.91 -1.97 -14.07
C LYS A 192 -4.37 -1.87 -13.62
N LYS A 193 -5.27 -2.66 -14.23
CA LYS A 193 -6.73 -2.57 -14.03
C LYS A 193 -7.15 -2.95 -12.61
N LEU A 194 -6.46 -3.90 -12.00
CA LEU A 194 -6.77 -4.44 -10.67
C LEU A 194 -5.87 -3.87 -9.57
N GLU A 195 -5.02 -2.90 -9.89
CA GLU A 195 -4.04 -2.32 -8.98
C GLU A 195 -3.12 -3.35 -8.32
N LEU A 196 -2.80 -4.41 -9.05
CA LEU A 196 -1.85 -5.44 -8.65
C LEU A 196 -0.48 -5.13 -9.26
N PHE A 197 0.56 -5.75 -8.71
CA PHE A 197 1.90 -5.65 -9.29
C PHE A 197 1.97 -6.51 -10.56
N ASN A 198 2.72 -6.06 -11.56
CA ASN A 198 3.07 -6.96 -12.65
C ASN A 198 4.28 -7.82 -12.24
N THR A 199 4.58 -8.87 -13.03
CA THR A 199 5.56 -9.90 -12.68
C THR A 199 6.82 -9.35 -12.00
N ALA A 200 7.20 -9.98 -10.88
CA ALA A 200 8.30 -9.51 -10.06
C ALA A 200 9.59 -9.39 -10.88
N THR A 201 10.31 -8.28 -10.69
CA THR A 201 11.74 -8.21 -10.99
C THR A 201 12.42 -9.38 -10.28
N PHE A 202 13.03 -10.26 -11.06
CA PHE A 202 13.78 -11.46 -10.67
C PHE A 202 14.19 -11.49 -9.18
N SER A 203 13.53 -12.31 -8.37
CA SER A 203 14.15 -12.72 -7.10
C SER A 203 15.28 -13.69 -7.44
N LYS A 204 16.53 -13.28 -7.16
CA LYS A 204 17.70 -14.17 -7.29
C LYS A 204 17.68 -15.29 -6.25
N THR A 205 16.82 -15.19 -5.23
CA THR A 205 16.69 -16.16 -4.15
C THR A 205 15.43 -17.02 -4.33
N LYS A 206 15.47 -18.25 -3.83
CA LYS A 206 14.30 -19.14 -3.77
C LYS A 206 13.37 -18.85 -2.60
N THR A 207 13.47 -17.66 -2.01
CA THR A 207 12.82 -17.27 -0.77
C THR A 207 11.63 -16.35 -1.06
N ASN A 208 10.48 -16.64 -0.46
CA ASN A 208 9.35 -15.72 -0.45
C ASN A 208 9.58 -14.65 0.64
N TRP A 209 10.02 -13.46 0.24
CA TRP A 209 10.36 -12.38 1.18
C TRP A 209 9.19 -11.93 2.05
N PHE A 210 7.95 -12.03 1.55
CA PHE A 210 6.77 -11.73 2.34
C PHE A 210 6.62 -12.71 3.51
N VAL A 211 6.73 -14.01 3.25
CA VAL A 211 6.66 -15.05 4.30
C VAL A 211 7.77 -14.87 5.33
N GLU A 212 9.01 -14.62 4.89
CA GLU A 212 10.13 -14.32 5.81
C GLU A 212 9.79 -13.14 6.74
N THR A 213 9.18 -12.09 6.20
CA THR A 213 8.78 -10.95 7.02
C THR A 213 7.64 -11.27 7.98
N LEU A 214 6.69 -12.13 7.60
CA LEU A 214 5.66 -12.63 8.53
C LEU A 214 6.29 -13.46 9.66
N CYS A 215 7.29 -14.29 9.36
CA CYS A 215 8.06 -15.01 10.36
C CYS A 215 8.80 -14.05 11.31
N SER A 216 9.48 -13.03 10.79
CA SER A 216 10.13 -12.02 11.65
C SER A 216 9.14 -11.25 12.53
N LEU A 217 7.92 -10.99 12.06
CA LEU A 217 6.84 -10.43 12.88
C LEU A 217 6.41 -11.39 14.00
N ALA A 218 6.34 -12.69 13.73
CA ALA A 218 6.04 -13.70 14.74
C ALA A 218 7.19 -13.89 15.75
N GLU A 219 8.45 -13.86 15.30
CA GLU A 219 9.64 -13.87 16.18
C GLU A 219 9.63 -12.66 17.11
N PHE A 220 9.29 -11.48 16.58
CA PHE A 220 9.10 -10.28 17.40
C PHE A 220 7.97 -10.46 18.43
N GLY A 221 6.83 -11.01 18.02
CA GLY A 221 5.73 -11.30 18.93
C GLY A 221 6.12 -12.29 20.04
N ASP A 222 6.83 -13.37 19.70
CA ASP A 222 7.36 -14.35 20.66
C ASP A 222 8.36 -13.71 21.63
N PHE A 223 9.24 -12.85 21.13
CA PHE A 223 10.14 -12.06 21.96
C PHE A 223 9.37 -11.20 22.98
N VAL A 224 8.33 -10.48 22.56
CA VAL A 224 7.49 -9.68 23.48
C VAL A 224 6.77 -10.57 24.49
N VAL A 225 6.24 -11.72 24.09
CA VAL A 225 5.63 -12.70 25.01
C VAL A 225 6.62 -13.11 26.10
N ASN A 226 7.84 -13.47 25.72
CA ASN A 226 8.87 -13.92 26.64
C ASN A 226 9.36 -12.79 27.58
N ASP A 227 9.51 -11.57 27.09
CA ASP A 227 9.91 -10.42 27.93
C ASP A 227 8.79 -10.05 28.92
N LEU A 228 7.51 -10.07 28.50
CA LEU A 228 6.36 -9.88 29.41
C LEU A 228 6.28 -10.98 30.47
N LYS A 229 6.56 -12.24 30.11
CA LYS A 229 6.67 -13.35 31.07
C LYS A 229 7.74 -13.07 32.12
N SER A 230 8.92 -12.62 31.69
CA SER A 230 10.00 -12.27 32.61
C SER A 230 9.59 -11.16 33.58
N MET A 231 8.88 -10.13 33.10
CA MET A 231 8.38 -9.06 33.96
C MET A 231 7.34 -9.58 34.96
N TYR A 232 6.47 -10.49 34.55
CA TYR A 232 5.50 -11.13 35.43
C TYR A 232 6.17 -11.97 36.51
N ASP A 233 7.17 -12.77 36.15
CA ASP A 233 7.91 -13.63 37.09
C ASP A 233 8.68 -12.80 38.14
N LEU A 234 9.07 -11.57 37.78
CA LEU A 234 9.62 -10.57 38.69
C LEU A 234 8.57 -9.82 39.51
N GLY A 235 7.26 -9.99 39.22
CA GLY A 235 6.18 -9.24 39.86
C GLY A 235 6.08 -7.78 39.43
N GLU A 236 6.79 -7.38 38.37
CA GLU A 236 6.80 -6.00 37.84
C GLU A 236 5.48 -5.64 37.13
N VAL A 237 4.79 -6.65 36.60
CA VAL A 237 3.50 -6.51 35.92
C VAL A 237 2.57 -7.64 36.32
N LEU A 238 1.27 -7.35 36.33
CA LEU A 238 0.22 -8.37 36.45
C LEU A 238 -0.63 -8.37 35.18
N PHE A 239 -0.98 -9.58 34.73
CA PHE A 239 -1.90 -9.83 33.63
C PHE A 239 -2.44 -11.27 33.71
N ASP A 240 -3.40 -11.60 32.85
CA ASP A 240 -3.93 -12.96 32.70
C ASP A 240 -2.90 -13.89 32.04
N LYS A 241 -2.42 -14.91 32.77
CA LYS A 241 -1.40 -15.86 32.29
C LYS A 241 -1.88 -16.67 31.10
N ASP A 242 -3.16 -17.05 31.08
CA ASP A 242 -3.73 -17.88 30.02
C ASP A 242 -3.70 -17.13 28.68
N SER A 243 -3.96 -15.82 28.71
CA SER A 243 -3.84 -14.96 27.53
C SER A 243 -2.41 -14.85 27.01
N LEU A 244 -1.40 -14.79 27.89
CA LEU A 244 0.01 -14.75 27.48
C LEU A 244 0.46 -16.09 26.87
N GLU A 245 0.14 -17.20 27.54
CA GLU A 245 0.45 -18.54 27.03
C GLU A 245 -0.24 -18.79 25.68
N SER A 246 -1.50 -18.36 25.55
CA SER A 246 -2.20 -18.39 24.27
C SER A 246 -1.48 -17.59 23.19
N ALA A 247 -0.92 -16.42 23.48
CA ALA A 247 -0.17 -15.63 22.51
C ALA A 247 1.13 -16.35 22.07
N GLY A 248 1.91 -16.89 23.02
CA GLY A 248 3.13 -17.65 22.71
C GLY A 248 2.85 -18.90 21.87
N ASN A 249 1.74 -19.60 22.14
CA ASN A 249 1.30 -20.75 21.35
C ASN A 249 0.95 -20.36 19.90
N VAL A 250 0.36 -19.18 19.69
CA VAL A 250 0.07 -18.67 18.33
C VAL A 250 1.36 -18.27 17.61
N ALA A 251 2.28 -17.59 18.29
CA ALA A 251 3.58 -17.24 17.70
C ALA A 251 4.34 -18.49 17.23
N SER A 252 4.42 -19.52 18.09
CA SER A 252 5.04 -20.80 17.75
C SER A 252 4.40 -21.46 16.51
N LYS A 253 3.07 -21.38 16.36
CA LYS A 253 2.37 -21.91 15.17
C LYS A 253 2.78 -21.17 13.89
N VAL A 254 2.88 -19.84 13.92
CA VAL A 254 3.37 -19.08 12.75
C VAL A 254 4.79 -19.52 12.41
N LEU A 255 5.67 -19.67 13.40
CA LEU A 255 7.07 -20.07 13.19
C LEU A 255 7.23 -21.49 12.64
N THR A 256 6.25 -22.38 12.85
CA THR A 256 6.26 -23.72 12.24
C THR A 256 5.98 -23.70 10.72
N HIS A 257 5.48 -22.58 10.19
CA HIS A 257 5.29 -22.40 8.76
C HIS A 257 6.64 -22.09 8.10
N HIS A 258 7.32 -23.13 7.60
CA HIS A 258 8.52 -22.99 6.79
C HIS A 258 8.17 -23.09 5.30
N SER A 259 8.42 -22.04 4.53
CA SER A 259 8.45 -22.14 3.07
C SER A 259 9.87 -22.49 2.62
N SER A 260 10.12 -23.76 2.29
CA SER A 260 11.39 -24.19 1.68
C SER A 260 11.55 -23.76 0.20
N GLY A 261 10.64 -22.89 -0.28
CA GLY A 261 10.64 -22.36 -1.63
C GLY A 261 9.80 -21.07 -1.76
N PHE A 262 9.77 -20.53 -2.99
CA PHE A 262 9.06 -19.28 -3.31
C PHE A 262 7.53 -19.42 -3.32
N TRP A 263 7.04 -20.66 -3.37
CA TRP A 263 5.64 -21.01 -3.52
C TRP A 263 4.87 -20.74 -2.22
N LEU A 264 3.70 -20.13 -2.36
CA LEU A 264 2.79 -19.85 -1.25
C LEU A 264 1.38 -20.06 -1.78
N THR A 265 0.65 -21.05 -1.26
CA THR A 265 -0.75 -21.24 -1.65
C THR A 265 -1.64 -20.19 -0.98
N PHE A 266 -2.84 -19.99 -1.50
CA PHE A 266 -3.81 -19.11 -0.86
C PHE A 266 -4.25 -19.64 0.51
N ASP A 267 -4.32 -20.96 0.70
CA ASP A 267 -4.66 -21.55 2.00
C ASP A 267 -3.57 -21.32 3.05
N ASP A 268 -2.30 -21.55 2.69
CA ASP A 268 -1.16 -21.26 3.57
C ASP A 268 -1.14 -19.77 3.97
N TYR A 269 -1.35 -18.87 3.00
CA TYR A 269 -1.44 -17.43 3.27
C TYR A 269 -2.53 -17.11 4.30
N LYS A 270 -3.75 -17.65 4.10
CA LYS A 270 -4.88 -17.43 5.00
C LYS A 270 -4.56 -17.89 6.41
N GLU A 271 -3.93 -19.06 6.56
CA GLU A 271 -3.54 -19.59 7.86
C GLU A 271 -2.51 -18.68 8.54
N ILE A 272 -1.40 -18.37 7.86
CA ILE A 272 -0.31 -17.56 8.41
C ILE A 272 -0.82 -16.16 8.80
N ILE A 273 -1.54 -15.49 7.91
CA ILE A 273 -2.00 -14.11 8.17
C ILE A 273 -3.04 -14.05 9.28
N SER A 274 -3.89 -15.08 9.39
CA SER A 274 -4.88 -15.22 10.45
C SER A 274 -4.22 -15.44 11.80
N LEU A 275 -3.23 -16.33 11.88
CA LEU A 275 -2.44 -16.56 13.08
C LEU A 275 -1.67 -15.30 13.50
N LEU A 276 -1.07 -14.59 12.53
CA LEU A 276 -0.34 -13.36 12.81
C LEU A 276 -1.27 -12.26 13.36
N HIS A 277 -2.44 -12.08 12.75
CA HIS A 277 -3.43 -11.15 13.25
C HIS A 277 -3.90 -11.51 14.68
N ASP A 278 -4.13 -12.79 14.96
CA ASP A 278 -4.52 -13.26 16.29
C ASP A 278 -3.41 -13.01 17.33
N LEU A 279 -2.14 -13.29 16.99
CA LEU A 279 -0.98 -13.01 17.85
C LEU A 279 -0.94 -11.55 18.28
N PHE A 280 -0.95 -10.63 17.31
CA PHE A 280 -0.84 -9.20 17.61
C PHE A 280 -2.10 -8.64 18.28
N SER A 281 -3.29 -9.17 17.98
CA SER A 281 -4.51 -8.79 18.68
C SER A 281 -4.47 -9.20 20.16
N LYS A 282 -3.96 -10.40 20.47
CA LYS A 282 -3.75 -10.86 21.85
C LYS A 282 -2.71 -10.03 22.58
N LEU A 283 -1.57 -9.77 21.93
CA LEU A 283 -0.50 -8.93 22.50
C LEU A 283 -1.00 -7.51 22.79
N ASP A 284 -1.72 -6.89 21.86
CA ASP A 284 -2.27 -5.55 22.03
C ASP A 284 -3.28 -5.49 23.18
N ASN A 285 -4.13 -6.51 23.31
CA ASN A 285 -5.04 -6.62 24.44
C ASN A 285 -4.28 -6.73 25.77
N LEU A 286 -3.25 -7.58 25.84
CA LEU A 286 -2.39 -7.70 27.03
C LEU A 286 -1.72 -6.37 27.37
N LEU A 287 -1.06 -5.74 26.39
CA LEU A 287 -0.32 -4.49 26.54
C LEU A 287 -1.20 -3.35 27.03
N LYS A 288 -2.42 -3.22 26.51
CA LYS A 288 -3.39 -2.18 26.92
C LYS A 288 -3.92 -2.34 28.34
N HIS A 289 -3.89 -3.55 28.89
CA HIS A 289 -4.41 -3.87 30.23
C HIS A 289 -3.30 -4.28 31.21
N LEU A 290 -2.04 -3.95 30.90
CA LEU A 290 -0.91 -4.22 31.79
C LEU A 290 -1.08 -3.46 33.12
N ASP A 291 -1.14 -4.19 34.22
CA ASP A 291 -1.10 -3.62 35.57
C ASP A 291 0.37 -3.50 36.02
N ILE A 292 0.97 -2.35 35.74
CA ILE A 292 2.39 -2.06 36.03
C ILE A 292 2.57 -1.73 37.51
N LYS A 293 3.34 -2.57 38.22
CA LYS A 293 3.67 -2.39 39.65
C LYS A 293 4.91 -1.52 39.82
N LYS A 294 4.72 -0.20 39.71
CA LYS A 294 5.78 0.80 39.83
C LYS A 294 6.65 0.62 41.09
N SER A 295 6.03 0.32 42.23
CA SER A 295 6.77 0.11 43.50
C SER A 295 7.74 -1.07 43.43
N VAL A 296 7.36 -2.18 42.79
CA VAL A 296 8.20 -3.37 42.64
C VAL A 296 9.39 -3.08 41.73
N ILE A 297 9.13 -2.39 40.61
CA ILE A 297 10.16 -1.96 39.67
C ILE A 297 11.19 -1.04 40.36
N GLU A 298 10.72 -0.09 41.17
CA GLU A 298 11.58 0.81 41.93
C GLU A 298 12.37 0.07 43.03
N GLU A 299 11.77 -0.92 43.69
CA GLU A 299 12.45 -1.76 44.70
C GLU A 299 13.63 -2.54 44.09
N HIS A 300 13.47 -3.12 42.90
CA HIS A 300 14.56 -3.81 42.20
C HIS A 300 15.75 -2.89 41.87
N LEU A 301 15.51 -1.59 41.74
CA LEU A 301 16.54 -0.60 41.46
C LEU A 301 17.34 -0.18 42.70
N VAL A 302 16.79 -0.33 43.91
CA VAL A 302 17.41 0.13 45.17
C VAL A 302 18.79 -0.49 45.41
N ALA A 303 19.04 -1.69 44.89
CA ALA A 303 20.31 -2.39 45.01
C ALA A 303 21.44 -1.82 44.12
N VAL A 304 21.15 -0.85 43.25
CA VAL A 304 22.08 -0.33 42.24
C VAL A 304 22.24 1.18 42.36
N SER A 305 23.46 1.64 42.60
CA SER A 305 23.80 3.07 42.60
C SER A 305 24.04 3.55 41.17
N PHE A 306 23.30 4.56 40.72
CA PHE A 306 23.51 5.20 39.41
C PHE A 306 23.25 6.72 39.47
N ASN A 307 23.83 7.47 38.53
CA ASN A 307 23.63 8.91 38.43
C ASN A 307 22.35 9.22 37.65
N LYS A 308 21.23 9.42 38.36
CA LYS A 308 19.92 9.68 37.76
C LYS A 308 19.91 10.90 36.83
N ASP A 309 20.59 11.98 37.21
CA ASP A 309 20.62 13.22 36.40
C ASP A 309 21.30 13.00 35.05
N LYS A 310 22.39 12.22 35.03
CA LYS A 310 23.06 11.82 33.78
C LYS A 310 22.11 11.03 32.88
N TYR A 311 21.39 10.06 33.44
CA TYR A 311 20.44 9.25 32.68
C TYR A 311 19.26 10.08 32.15
N LEU A 312 18.74 11.04 32.91
CA LEU A 312 17.65 11.90 32.46
C LEU A 312 18.03 12.71 31.21
N ILE A 313 19.25 13.26 31.17
CA ILE A 313 19.75 14.00 30.00
C ILE A 313 19.86 13.07 28.77
N GLU A 314 20.43 11.88 28.94
CA GLU A 314 20.57 10.90 27.86
C GLU A 314 19.21 10.39 27.37
N LEU A 315 18.25 10.19 28.29
CA LEU A 315 16.90 9.71 28.02
C LEU A 315 16.09 10.69 27.16
N GLU A 316 16.20 12.00 27.41
CA GLU A 316 15.56 13.02 26.56
C GLU A 316 16.06 12.93 25.13
N SER A 317 17.39 12.91 24.93
CA SER A 317 17.97 12.79 23.59
C SER A 317 17.60 11.46 22.94
N LEU A 318 17.46 10.38 23.71
CA LEU A 318 17.15 9.05 23.20
C LEU A 318 15.70 8.97 22.70
N PHE A 319 14.74 9.41 23.52
CA PHE A 319 13.33 9.42 23.14
C PHE A 319 13.07 10.37 21.97
N ALA A 320 13.74 11.52 21.95
CA ALA A 320 13.68 12.44 20.81
C ALA A 320 14.15 11.79 19.50
N ARG A 321 15.05 10.80 19.55
CA ARG A 321 15.51 10.03 18.37
C ARG A 321 14.58 8.88 18.02
N ILE A 322 14.12 8.12 19.02
CA ILE A 322 13.20 6.99 18.81
C ILE A 322 11.89 7.47 18.19
N PHE A 323 11.36 8.60 18.66
CA PHE A 323 10.07 9.14 18.23
C PHE A 323 10.20 10.39 17.35
N ASP A 324 11.37 10.65 16.75
CA ASP A 324 11.58 11.83 15.91
C ASP A 324 10.61 11.89 14.73
N GLY A 325 10.33 10.72 14.15
CA GLY A 325 9.35 10.56 13.06
C GLY A 325 7.93 10.95 13.47
N GLU A 326 7.54 10.71 14.73
CA GLU A 326 6.18 10.98 15.20
C GLU A 326 5.83 12.47 15.18
N ARG A 327 6.81 13.36 15.38
CA ARG A 327 6.61 14.81 15.22
C ARG A 327 6.11 15.19 13.84
N LYS A 328 6.55 14.47 12.82
CA LYS A 328 6.11 14.68 11.43
C LYS A 328 4.67 14.22 11.21
N ARG A 329 4.14 13.39 12.11
CA ARG A 329 2.80 12.78 12.05
C ARG A 329 1.76 13.55 12.86
N GLU A 330 2.16 14.52 13.69
CA GLU A 330 1.25 15.34 14.50
C GLU A 330 0.20 16.10 13.68
N VAL A 331 0.54 16.41 12.42
CA VAL A 331 -0.32 17.13 11.46
C VAL A 331 -1.56 16.33 11.03
N PHE A 332 -1.51 15.00 11.08
CA PHE A 332 -2.55 14.15 10.52
C PHE A 332 -3.76 14.01 11.42
N ASP A 333 -4.95 14.13 10.85
CA ASP A 333 -6.22 13.73 11.47
C ASP A 333 -6.49 12.25 11.19
N GLU A 334 -6.51 11.87 9.91
CA GLU A 334 -6.55 10.47 9.46
C GLU A 334 -5.42 10.20 8.46
N ILE A 335 -4.69 9.09 8.64
CA ILE A 335 -3.71 8.60 7.67
C ILE A 335 -4.41 7.66 6.68
N PHE A 336 -4.28 7.96 5.39
CA PHE A 336 -4.80 7.14 4.30
C PHE A 336 -3.77 6.15 3.79
N HIS A 337 -2.52 6.59 3.62
CA HIS A 337 -1.42 5.77 3.13
C HIS A 337 -0.14 6.02 3.91
N GLU A 338 0.48 4.96 4.40
CA GLU A 338 1.82 5.02 4.98
C GLU A 338 2.88 5.17 3.88
N ALA A 339 4.02 5.81 4.15
CA ALA A 339 5.05 6.05 3.13
C ALA A 339 5.47 4.80 2.31
N PRO A 340 5.65 3.60 2.91
CA PRO A 340 5.95 2.39 2.14
C PRO A 340 4.80 1.94 1.22
N GLU A 341 3.56 2.28 1.52
CA GLU A 341 2.42 2.02 0.63
C GLU A 341 2.48 2.92 -0.61
N VAL A 342 2.83 4.20 -0.41
CA VAL A 342 3.02 5.15 -1.50
C VAL A 342 4.23 4.76 -2.36
N ASP A 343 5.33 4.33 -1.76
CA ASP A 343 6.49 3.79 -2.48
C ASP A 343 6.10 2.59 -3.39
N ASN A 344 5.21 1.72 -2.91
CA ASN A 344 4.66 0.62 -3.69
C ASN A 344 3.75 1.07 -4.85
N MET A 345 2.92 2.10 -4.65
CA MET A 345 2.13 2.71 -5.72
C MET A 345 3.05 3.27 -6.81
N ILE A 346 4.11 3.99 -6.43
CA ILE A 346 5.12 4.52 -7.35
C ILE A 346 5.80 3.40 -8.10
N TYR A 347 6.18 2.32 -7.42
CA TYR A 347 6.79 1.15 -8.06
C TYR A 347 5.85 0.51 -9.09
N ARG A 348 4.57 0.32 -8.75
CA ARG A 348 3.55 -0.21 -9.66
C ARG A 348 3.36 0.68 -10.89
N VAL A 349 3.32 2.00 -10.71
CA VAL A 349 3.20 2.95 -11.82
C VAL A 349 4.47 2.96 -12.68
N ALA A 350 5.65 2.90 -12.08
CA ALA A 350 6.91 2.80 -12.82
C ALA A 350 6.95 1.55 -13.73
N GLN A 351 6.43 0.42 -13.24
CA GLN A 351 6.29 -0.80 -14.05
C GLN A 351 5.38 -0.58 -15.27
N GLN A 352 4.25 0.13 -15.10
CA GLN A 352 3.36 0.47 -16.21
C GLN A 352 4.05 1.37 -17.25
N LEU A 353 4.78 2.40 -16.80
CA LEU A 353 5.54 3.29 -17.68
C LEU A 353 6.65 2.54 -18.43
N ASN A 354 7.37 1.67 -17.74
CA ASN A 354 8.42 0.85 -18.35
C ASN A 354 7.89 -0.08 -19.44
N ASN A 355 6.64 -0.54 -19.33
CA ASN A 355 6.02 -1.34 -20.37
C ASN A 355 5.57 -0.48 -21.55
N GLU A 356 4.93 0.66 -21.28
CA GLU A 356 4.48 1.60 -22.30
C GLU A 356 5.64 2.06 -23.19
N TYR A 357 6.75 2.46 -22.58
CA TYR A 357 7.89 3.07 -23.26
C TYR A 357 9.05 2.10 -23.52
N ARG A 358 8.83 0.79 -23.36
CA ARG A 358 9.89 -0.26 -23.45
C ARG A 358 10.70 -0.21 -24.73
N HIS A 359 10.05 0.13 -25.84
CA HIS A 359 10.65 0.14 -27.18
C HIS A 359 11.00 1.55 -27.66
N GLU A 360 10.88 2.55 -26.79
CA GLU A 360 11.16 3.92 -27.14
C GLU A 360 12.68 4.14 -27.25
N THR A 361 13.11 4.72 -28.37
CA THR A 361 14.53 4.97 -28.66
C THR A 361 14.89 6.43 -28.50
N LYS A 362 13.91 7.33 -28.60
CA LYS A 362 14.09 8.76 -28.36
C LYS A 362 13.76 9.10 -26.91
N PRO A 363 14.39 10.11 -26.31
CA PRO A 363 14.01 10.54 -24.97
C PRO A 363 12.52 10.89 -24.87
N VAL A 364 11.80 10.24 -23.95
CA VAL A 364 10.47 10.69 -23.52
C VAL A 364 10.62 12.02 -22.78
N CYS A 365 9.83 13.03 -23.12
CA CYS A 365 9.85 14.32 -22.43
C CYS A 365 9.00 14.23 -21.16
N CYS A 366 9.64 14.06 -20.02
CA CYS A 366 9.01 14.07 -18.70
C CYS A 366 8.82 15.51 -18.22
N VAL A 367 7.58 15.89 -17.95
CA VAL A 367 7.19 17.23 -17.52
C VAL A 367 6.66 17.16 -16.10
N GLY A 368 7.39 17.70 -15.12
CA GLY A 368 6.91 17.81 -13.74
C GLY A 368 6.11 19.08 -13.52
N PHE A 369 4.90 18.97 -12.99
CA PHE A 369 4.10 20.12 -12.60
C PHE A 369 4.31 20.53 -11.15
N THR A 370 4.56 21.83 -10.95
CA THR A 370 4.64 22.48 -9.62
C THR A 370 5.73 21.93 -8.70
N GLU A 371 5.85 22.49 -7.50
CA GLU A 371 6.81 22.06 -6.49
C GLU A 371 6.42 20.75 -5.79
N GLY A 372 5.14 20.35 -5.78
CA GLY A 372 4.66 19.15 -5.07
C GLY A 372 5.12 17.83 -5.69
N VAL A 373 5.20 17.80 -7.03
CA VAL A 373 5.63 16.61 -7.78
C VAL A 373 7.09 16.23 -7.54
N VAL A 374 7.92 17.09 -6.94
CA VAL A 374 9.37 16.87 -6.79
C VAL A 374 9.67 15.56 -6.05
N LEU A 375 8.93 15.24 -5.00
CA LEU A 375 9.13 13.98 -4.26
C LEU A 375 8.71 12.77 -5.10
N PHE A 376 7.58 12.85 -5.81
CA PHE A 376 7.14 11.79 -6.72
C PHE A 376 8.16 11.54 -7.84
N LEU A 377 8.63 12.61 -8.49
CA LEU A 377 9.67 12.55 -9.52
C LEU A 377 10.96 11.93 -8.99
N GLY A 378 11.45 12.39 -7.84
CA GLY A 378 12.69 11.88 -7.23
C GLY A 378 12.64 10.38 -6.91
N LYS A 379 11.44 9.84 -6.65
CA LYS A 379 11.21 8.42 -6.37
C LYS A 379 10.97 7.60 -7.64
N ILE A 380 10.25 8.13 -8.63
CA ILE A 380 9.87 7.36 -9.82
C ILE A 380 10.95 7.34 -10.90
N ILE A 381 11.67 8.44 -11.15
CA ILE A 381 12.69 8.53 -12.20
C ILE A 381 13.74 7.40 -12.08
N PRO A 382 14.30 7.09 -10.89
CA PRO A 382 15.28 6.02 -10.76
C PRO A 382 14.75 4.62 -11.10
N LEU A 383 13.43 4.45 -11.20
CA LEU A 383 12.77 3.19 -11.55
C LEU A 383 12.47 3.06 -13.05
N LEU A 384 12.68 4.12 -13.85
CA LEU A 384 12.37 4.15 -15.27
C LEU A 384 13.54 3.62 -16.12
N ASN A 385 13.24 2.72 -17.05
CA ASN A 385 14.20 1.95 -17.85
C ASN A 385 14.24 2.37 -19.33
N PHE A 386 13.70 3.54 -19.67
CA PHE A 386 13.66 4.09 -21.02
C PHE A 386 14.38 5.44 -21.07
N PRO A 387 14.92 5.85 -22.24
CA PRO A 387 15.54 7.16 -22.37
C PRO A 387 14.53 8.25 -22.07
N LEU A 388 14.90 9.21 -21.22
CA LEU A 388 14.06 10.34 -20.85
C LEU A 388 14.84 11.65 -20.83
N SER A 389 14.11 12.74 -20.96
CA SER A 389 14.57 14.11 -20.72
C SER A 389 13.58 14.76 -19.77
N MET A 390 14.04 15.66 -18.90
CA MET A 390 13.20 16.23 -17.87
C MET A 390 13.13 17.75 -17.96
N ILE A 391 11.93 18.27 -17.74
CA ILE A 391 11.66 19.67 -17.47
C ILE A 391 10.64 19.79 -16.34
N THR A 392 10.68 20.91 -15.63
CA THR A 392 9.65 21.28 -14.68
C THR A 392 8.94 22.52 -15.18
N VAL A 393 7.63 22.58 -14.95
CA VAL A 393 6.78 23.70 -15.34
C VAL A 393 6.07 24.20 -14.10
N LYS A 394 6.26 25.48 -13.81
CA LYS A 394 5.57 26.13 -12.71
C LYS A 394 4.26 26.74 -13.21
N PHE A 395 3.14 26.29 -12.67
CA PHE A 395 1.83 26.88 -12.88
C PHE A 395 1.43 27.71 -11.65
N SER A 396 1.53 29.03 -11.75
CA SER A 396 1.06 29.92 -10.69
C SER A 396 -0.38 30.38 -10.97
N PHE A 397 -1.37 29.63 -10.48
CA PHE A 397 -2.76 30.11 -10.39
C PHE A 397 -3.01 30.91 -9.09
N TYR A 398 -2.08 30.90 -8.14
CA TYR A 398 -2.27 31.42 -6.80
C TYR A 398 -2.36 32.95 -6.74
N GLY A 399 -3.56 33.44 -6.43
CA GLY A 399 -3.79 34.68 -5.68
C GLY A 399 -4.01 34.28 -4.23
N SER A 400 -4.37 35.18 -3.33
CA SER A 400 -4.56 34.91 -1.89
C SER A 400 -5.61 33.83 -1.53
N ASP A 401 -6.27 33.18 -2.50
CA ASP A 401 -7.27 32.13 -2.29
C ASP A 401 -6.76 30.78 -2.81
N THR A 402 -6.93 29.74 -2.01
CA THR A 402 -6.42 28.36 -2.16
C THR A 402 -7.12 27.51 -3.25
N LYS A 403 -7.80 28.13 -4.21
CA LYS A 403 -8.44 27.44 -5.34
C LYS A 403 -7.78 27.81 -6.66
N ALA A 404 -7.59 26.83 -7.55
CA ALA A 404 -7.14 27.08 -8.91
C ALA A 404 -8.11 28.04 -9.63
N ASP A 405 -7.69 29.30 -9.82
CA ASP A 405 -8.49 30.30 -10.52
C ASP A 405 -8.41 30.07 -12.04
N LYS A 406 -9.54 29.65 -12.61
CA LYS A 406 -9.69 29.39 -14.05
C LYS A 406 -9.44 30.64 -14.90
N ASN A 407 -9.58 31.84 -14.33
CA ASN A 407 -9.50 33.12 -15.05
C ASN A 407 -8.08 33.69 -15.18
N LYS A 408 -7.08 33.13 -14.49
CA LYS A 408 -5.70 33.54 -14.69
C LYS A 408 -5.12 32.91 -15.97
N GLN A 409 -4.70 33.78 -16.89
CA GLN A 409 -3.89 33.39 -18.03
C GLN A 409 -2.46 33.15 -17.56
N VAL A 410 -2.03 31.89 -17.60
CA VAL A 410 -0.63 31.50 -17.44
C VAL A 410 -0.14 31.19 -18.85
N GLU A 411 0.70 32.05 -19.42
CA GLU A 411 1.36 31.75 -20.68
C GLU A 411 2.63 30.95 -20.41
N LEU A 412 2.75 29.79 -21.05
CA LEU A 412 3.94 28.95 -20.98
C LEU A 412 4.81 29.10 -22.22
N GLU A 413 6.12 29.09 -21.98
CA GLU A 413 7.13 28.96 -23.03
C GLU A 413 7.41 27.49 -23.30
N PHE A 414 7.54 27.15 -24.59
CA PHE A 414 7.86 25.80 -25.04
C PHE A 414 9.10 25.85 -25.92
N ASP A 415 10.12 25.09 -25.52
CA ASP A 415 11.32 24.87 -26.32
C ASP A 415 11.07 23.70 -27.27
N GLU A 416 10.89 23.99 -28.57
CA GLU A 416 10.63 23.00 -29.62
C GLU A 416 11.61 21.81 -29.58
N SER A 417 12.89 22.04 -29.24
CA SER A 417 13.91 20.98 -29.19
C SER A 417 13.63 19.92 -28.10
N LYS A 418 12.82 20.29 -27.10
CA LYS A 418 12.44 19.42 -25.99
C LYS A 418 11.22 18.57 -26.30
N TYR A 419 10.31 19.02 -27.16
CA TYR A 419 9.00 18.36 -27.39
C TYR A 419 8.82 17.78 -28.80
N ASN A 420 9.36 18.42 -29.84
CA ASN A 420 9.06 18.05 -31.22
C ASN A 420 9.50 16.62 -31.54
N GLY A 421 8.58 15.80 -32.06
CA GLY A 421 8.84 14.41 -32.46
C GLY A 421 9.17 13.47 -31.29
N LYS A 422 8.80 13.85 -30.06
CA LYS A 422 8.91 13.03 -28.84
C LYS A 422 7.54 12.80 -28.22
N ARG A 423 7.45 11.76 -27.40
CA ARG A 423 6.32 11.53 -26.50
C ARG A 423 6.44 12.42 -25.27
N VAL A 424 5.34 12.95 -24.77
CA VAL A 424 5.31 13.82 -23.60
C VAL A 424 4.58 13.12 -22.46
N LEU A 425 5.27 12.93 -21.35
CA LEU A 425 4.74 12.32 -20.13
C LEU A 425 4.69 13.37 -19.03
N ILE A 426 3.49 13.77 -18.66
CA ILE A 426 3.22 14.77 -17.62
C ILE A 426 3.13 14.06 -16.27
N PHE A 427 3.86 14.55 -15.28
CA PHE A 427 3.81 14.10 -13.91
C PHE A 427 3.15 15.16 -13.02
N ASP A 428 2.19 14.71 -12.21
CA ASP A 428 1.55 15.51 -11.17
C ASP A 428 1.45 14.69 -9.88
N ASP A 429 1.49 15.33 -8.71
CA ASP A 429 1.30 14.62 -7.45
C ASP A 429 -0.20 14.35 -7.19
N LEU A 430 -1.07 15.31 -7.52
CA LEU A 430 -2.52 15.18 -7.37
C LEU A 430 -3.30 15.76 -8.55
N LEU A 431 -4.05 14.90 -9.25
CA LEU A 431 -5.11 15.36 -10.15
C LEU A 431 -6.41 15.63 -9.38
N GLU A 432 -6.74 16.89 -9.14
CA GLU A 432 -8.06 17.28 -8.64
C GLU A 432 -9.07 17.47 -9.79
N GLN A 433 -9.11 18.68 -10.35
CA GLN A 433 -10.02 19.01 -11.46
C GLN A 433 -9.37 18.82 -12.83
N GLY A 434 -8.04 18.67 -12.90
CA GLY A 434 -7.31 18.53 -14.17
C GLY A 434 -7.15 19.82 -15.00
N VAL A 435 -7.55 20.98 -14.47
CA VAL A 435 -7.49 22.27 -15.19
C VAL A 435 -6.07 22.63 -15.64
N THR A 436 -5.08 22.45 -14.77
CA THR A 436 -3.67 22.71 -15.06
C THR A 436 -3.18 21.87 -16.23
N THR A 437 -3.49 20.58 -16.20
CA THR A 437 -3.13 19.60 -17.22
C THR A 437 -3.77 19.89 -18.57
N VAL A 438 -5.06 20.21 -18.60
CA VAL A 438 -5.76 20.59 -19.83
C VAL A 438 -5.13 21.85 -20.43
N LYS A 439 -4.95 22.91 -19.63
CA LYS A 439 -4.33 24.16 -20.09
C LYS A 439 -2.91 23.95 -20.63
N PHE A 440 -2.10 23.10 -19.99
CA PHE A 440 -0.77 22.75 -20.47
C PHE A 440 -0.84 22.11 -21.86
N ILE A 441 -1.67 21.07 -22.02
CA ILE A 441 -1.76 20.29 -23.26
C ILE A 441 -2.29 21.17 -24.40
N GLU A 442 -3.27 22.04 -24.13
CA GLU A 442 -3.80 22.99 -25.13
C GLU A 442 -2.72 23.94 -25.64
N GLN A 443 -1.95 24.57 -24.74
CA GLN A 443 -0.85 25.46 -25.14
C GLN A 443 0.28 24.71 -25.84
N ALA A 444 0.60 23.49 -25.38
CA ALA A 444 1.63 22.66 -26.00
C ALA A 444 1.24 22.28 -27.42
N LYS A 445 0.00 21.82 -27.65
CA LYS A 445 -0.52 21.50 -28.99
C LYS A 445 -0.50 22.70 -29.96
N ALA A 446 -0.60 23.92 -29.44
CA ALA A 446 -0.52 25.13 -30.25
C ALA A 446 0.94 25.53 -30.62
N LYS A 447 1.92 25.16 -29.80
CA LYS A 447 3.31 25.66 -29.90
C LYS A 447 4.33 24.59 -30.33
N VAL A 448 4.07 23.30 -30.10
CA VAL A 448 5.00 22.19 -30.37
C VAL A 448 4.32 20.96 -30.97
N LYS A 449 5.10 20.11 -31.64
CA LYS A 449 4.65 18.90 -32.35
C LYS A 449 5.10 17.61 -31.64
N ALA A 450 4.54 17.35 -30.46
CA ALA A 450 4.72 16.08 -29.77
C ALA A 450 4.00 14.93 -30.50
N ILE A 451 4.45 13.69 -30.29
CA ILE A 451 3.80 12.47 -30.81
C ILE A 451 2.48 12.23 -30.06
N ASP A 452 2.53 12.30 -28.73
CA ASP A 452 1.39 12.14 -27.83
C ASP A 452 1.65 12.93 -26.53
N TYR A 453 0.58 13.07 -25.73
CA TYR A 453 0.63 13.56 -24.36
C TYR A 453 -0.05 12.52 -23.48
N LYS A 454 0.64 12.05 -22.44
CA LYS A 454 0.09 11.15 -21.41
C LYS A 454 0.31 11.75 -20.03
N VAL A 455 -0.56 11.41 -19.10
CA VAL A 455 -0.56 11.94 -17.73
C VAL A 455 -0.38 10.80 -16.73
N CYS A 456 0.59 11.02 -15.83
CA CYS A 456 0.92 10.14 -14.75
C CYS A 456 0.77 10.90 -13.43
N VAL A 457 -0.22 10.52 -12.62
CA VAL A 457 -0.45 11.15 -11.33
C VAL A 457 -0.22 10.17 -10.19
N LEU A 458 0.34 10.66 -9.09
CA LEU A 458 0.46 9.83 -7.89
C LEU A 458 -0.92 9.55 -7.31
N PHE A 459 -1.75 10.59 -7.14
CA PHE A 459 -3.12 10.45 -6.71
C PHE A 459 -4.12 11.20 -7.60
N THR A 460 -5.37 10.74 -7.60
CA THR A 460 -6.52 11.47 -8.14
C THR A 460 -7.63 11.55 -7.09
N LYS A 461 -8.55 12.50 -7.24
CA LYS A 461 -9.81 12.55 -6.48
C LYS A 461 -10.97 12.22 -7.41
N ASN A 462 -11.94 11.45 -6.90
CA ASN A 462 -13.17 11.19 -7.64
C ASN A 462 -14.10 12.40 -7.53
N LEU A 463 -13.94 13.36 -8.46
CA LEU A 463 -14.70 14.61 -8.51
C LEU A 463 -15.60 14.64 -9.76
N PRO A 464 -16.90 14.98 -9.64
CA PRO A 464 -17.81 15.12 -10.78
C PRO A 464 -17.33 16.16 -11.81
N GLU A 465 -16.67 17.22 -11.34
CA GLU A 465 -16.14 18.31 -12.15
C GLU A 465 -14.70 18.11 -12.68
N ASN A 466 -14.16 16.89 -12.68
CA ASN A 466 -12.88 16.61 -13.32
C ASN A 466 -12.98 16.83 -14.85
N VAL A 467 -12.26 17.84 -15.35
CA VAL A 467 -12.28 18.23 -16.77
C VAL A 467 -11.26 17.50 -17.64
N TYR A 468 -10.28 16.82 -17.04
CA TYR A 468 -9.30 16.04 -17.78
C TYR A 468 -9.82 14.64 -18.13
N GLY A 469 -10.62 14.06 -17.24
CA GLY A 469 -11.02 12.65 -17.31
C GLY A 469 -10.03 11.76 -16.56
N ASP A 470 -9.87 10.52 -17.02
CA ASP A 470 -9.01 9.52 -16.38
C ASP A 470 -7.56 9.62 -16.87
N PRO A 471 -6.57 9.87 -15.99
CA PRO A 471 -5.16 9.79 -16.35
C PRO A 471 -4.74 8.42 -16.83
N GLU A 472 -3.79 8.38 -17.75
CA GLU A 472 -3.26 7.13 -18.27
C GLU A 472 -2.55 6.32 -17.18
N PHE A 473 -1.93 6.96 -16.20
CA PHE A 473 -1.26 6.29 -15.09
C PHE A 473 -1.63 6.92 -13.75
N VAL A 474 -2.12 6.10 -12.82
CA VAL A 474 -2.61 6.56 -11.51
C VAL A 474 -2.03 5.66 -10.41
N GLY A 475 -1.40 6.28 -9.40
CA GLY A 475 -0.87 5.58 -8.22
C GLY A 475 -1.95 5.16 -7.22
N GLY A 476 -2.94 6.01 -6.97
CA GLY A 476 -4.08 5.70 -6.10
C GLY A 476 -5.18 6.76 -6.17
N ILE A 477 -6.26 6.52 -5.43
CA ILE A 477 -7.39 7.45 -5.30
C ILE A 477 -7.46 7.94 -3.86
N LEU A 478 -7.53 9.24 -3.66
CA LEU A 478 -7.73 9.85 -2.35
C LEU A 478 -9.18 10.27 -2.14
N PRO A 479 -9.66 10.28 -0.88
CA PRO A 479 -10.95 10.89 -0.56
C PRO A 479 -10.93 12.39 -0.88
N ASN A 480 -12.12 12.96 -1.07
CA ASN A 480 -12.27 14.39 -1.33
C ASN A 480 -12.10 15.23 -0.04
N VAL A 481 -10.89 15.23 0.51
CA VAL A 481 -10.47 16.01 1.68
C VAL A 481 -9.14 16.71 1.39
N TRP A 482 -8.78 17.68 2.21
CA TRP A 482 -7.45 18.30 2.13
C TRP A 482 -6.40 17.36 2.70
N VAL A 483 -5.34 17.09 1.94
CA VAL A 483 -4.30 16.12 2.30
C VAL A 483 -2.93 16.77 2.38
N VAL A 484 -2.06 16.23 3.23
CA VAL A 484 -0.66 16.64 3.38
C VAL A 484 0.25 15.43 3.49
N GLY A 485 1.56 15.68 3.46
CA GLY A 485 2.59 14.65 3.61
C GLY A 485 2.96 13.97 2.30
N TYR A 486 4.12 13.32 2.29
CA TYR A 486 4.69 12.69 1.10
C TYR A 486 4.69 13.62 -0.14
N GLY A 487 5.09 14.88 0.04
CA GLY A 487 5.07 15.88 -1.04
C GLY A 487 3.85 16.78 -1.06
N PHE A 488 2.71 16.35 -0.53
CA PHE A 488 1.54 17.23 -0.37
C PHE A 488 1.76 18.26 0.73
N ASP A 489 1.23 19.47 0.53
CA ASP A 489 1.42 20.59 1.45
C ASP A 489 0.13 21.29 1.84
N THR A 490 0.22 22.02 2.95
CA THR A 490 -0.59 23.21 3.18
C THR A 490 0.37 24.38 3.39
N LEU A 491 0.13 25.50 2.71
CA LEU A 491 0.96 26.72 2.84
C LEU A 491 2.48 26.43 2.72
N PHE A 492 2.88 25.53 1.81
CA PHE A 492 4.26 25.08 1.60
C PHE A 492 4.90 24.29 2.76
N LYS A 493 4.12 23.91 3.78
CA LYS A 493 4.57 23.13 4.94
C LYS A 493 4.10 21.67 4.86
N HIS A 494 4.63 20.86 5.76
CA HIS A 494 4.23 19.45 5.99
C HIS A 494 4.50 18.45 4.86
N ARG A 495 5.14 18.86 3.75
CA ARG A 495 5.57 17.94 2.67
C ARG A 495 6.40 16.76 3.16
N ASN A 496 7.17 16.96 4.23
CA ASN A 496 8.08 15.99 4.81
C ASN A 496 7.42 14.99 5.76
N ALA A 497 6.10 15.08 5.99
CA ALA A 497 5.38 14.07 6.75
C ALA A 497 5.44 12.71 6.03
N ASP A 498 5.70 11.66 6.78
CA ASP A 498 6.06 10.31 6.31
C ASP A 498 4.84 9.41 6.07
N ALA A 499 3.74 10.03 5.65
CA ALA A 499 2.50 9.39 5.24
C ALA A 499 1.69 10.38 4.37
N VAL A 500 0.58 9.93 3.81
CA VAL A 500 -0.44 10.77 3.17
C VAL A 500 -1.70 10.67 4.00
N GLY A 501 -2.25 11.80 4.41
CA GLY A 501 -3.41 11.85 5.29
C GLY A 501 -4.13 13.18 5.28
N SER A 502 -5.34 13.20 5.84
CA SER A 502 -6.06 14.45 6.09
C SER A 502 -5.36 15.26 7.17
N ILE A 503 -5.47 16.59 7.07
CA ILE A 503 -4.85 17.52 8.01
C ILE A 503 -5.82 17.91 9.14
N LYS A 504 -5.33 17.92 10.38
CA LYS A 504 -6.07 18.50 11.52
C LYS A 504 -6.30 19.99 11.32
N GLU A 505 -7.42 20.49 11.85
CA GLU A 505 -7.84 21.89 11.64
C GLU A 505 -6.79 22.90 12.13
N GLU A 506 -6.14 22.63 13.26
CA GLU A 506 -5.12 23.51 13.85
C GLU A 506 -3.92 23.76 12.93
N PHE A 507 -3.56 22.82 12.06
CA PHE A 507 -2.42 22.97 11.14
C PHE A 507 -2.82 23.55 9.77
N LYS A 508 -4.11 23.80 9.49
CA LYS A 508 -4.54 24.32 8.18
C LYS A 508 -4.17 25.79 7.95
N THR A 509 -4.12 26.58 9.02
CA THR A 509 -4.04 28.04 8.96
C THR A 509 -2.73 28.63 9.49
N GLU A 510 -1.87 27.80 10.08
CA GLU A 510 -0.55 28.19 10.58
C GLU A 510 0.53 28.13 9.51
#